data_AF-A0A0N5AKM9-F1
#
_entry.id   AF-A0A0N5AKM9-F1
#
_cell.length_a   1.000
_cell.length_b   1.000
_cell.length_c   1.000
_cell.angle_alpha   90.00
_cell.angle_beta   90.00
_cell.angle_gamma   90.00
#
_symmetry.space_group_name_H-M   'P 1'
#
loop_
_entity.id
_entity.type
_entity.pdbx_description
1 polymer ?
#
loop_
_entity_poly.entity_id
_entity_poly.type
_entity_poly.pdbx_seq_one_letter_code
_entity_poly.pdbx_strand_id
1 'polypeptide(L)'
;MISKLLVHGLSNYQAVNSVRQKLGILSVRLISGSSRRKFSKHNMLFYTLSIGIGTVGLSFAFVPAYRIFCEKAAYAGTTQVSKKSESISKMKKVEDQLIRVVFDSNVPPSMQWEFKPQQREMYVHPGETALAFYEAYNGTDRPIIGISSYNLYPFQAAFYFTKIQCFCFEEQILYPKERVDLPVFFYIDPEYVNDPQLENMNTVMLSYTFYESKDDLVLPNPFEPKDNKLDESNVERGIRIQKIDAGNLEDKTKK
;
A
#
# COMPACT_ATOMS: atom_id res chain seq x y z
N MET A 1 -8.72 44.15 0.05
CA MET A 1 -9.15 43.02 -0.82
C MET A 1 -9.35 41.70 -0.06
N ILE A 2 -9.56 41.75 1.27
CA ILE A 2 -9.81 40.56 2.13
C ILE A 2 -11.29 40.43 2.51
N SER A 3 -12.11 41.45 2.22
CA SER A 3 -13.53 41.49 2.63
C SER A 3 -14.52 40.80 1.67
N LYS A 4 -14.06 40.25 0.53
CA LYS A 4 -14.94 39.56 -0.46
C LYS A 4 -14.91 38.03 -0.38
N LEU A 5 -13.99 37.44 0.39
CA LEU A 5 -13.89 35.97 0.54
C LEU A 5 -14.73 35.43 1.72
N LEU A 6 -15.10 36.27 2.70
CA LEU A 6 -15.95 35.85 3.82
C LEU A 6 -17.45 35.79 3.46
N VAL A 7 -17.88 36.45 2.37
CA VAL A 7 -19.30 36.49 1.98
C VAL A 7 -19.72 35.28 1.13
N HIS A 8 -18.77 34.59 0.47
CA HIS A 8 -19.07 33.35 -0.27
C HIS A 8 -19.06 32.08 0.61
N GLY A 9 -18.44 32.14 1.81
CA GLY A 9 -18.42 31.01 2.76
C GLY A 9 -19.73 30.82 3.54
N LEU A 10 -20.56 31.86 3.66
CA LEU A 10 -21.80 31.83 4.43
C LEU A 10 -23.03 31.40 3.60
N SER A 11 -22.96 31.50 2.26
CA SER A 11 -24.06 31.07 1.38
C SER A 11 -24.19 29.55 1.26
N ASN A 12 -23.12 28.78 1.52
CA ASN A 12 -23.17 27.32 1.51
C ASN A 12 -23.62 26.71 2.85
N TYR A 13 -23.55 27.48 3.95
CA TYR A 13 -23.96 26.99 5.28
C TYR A 13 -25.49 26.93 5.44
N GLN A 14 -26.24 27.81 4.77
CA GLN A 14 -27.71 27.78 4.77
C GLN A 14 -28.29 26.67 3.87
N ALA A 15 -27.56 26.18 2.87
CA ALA A 15 -28.02 25.09 2.00
C ALA A 15 -27.92 23.71 2.68
N VAL A 16 -26.92 23.49 3.54
CA VAL A 16 -26.70 22.20 4.23
C VAL A 16 -27.74 21.94 5.34
N ASN A 17 -28.18 22.98 6.05
CA ASN A 17 -29.22 22.84 7.07
C ASN A 17 -30.63 22.62 6.50
N SER A 18 -30.92 23.11 5.28
CA SER A 18 -32.19 22.84 4.57
C SER A 18 -32.31 21.38 4.13
N VAL A 19 -31.21 20.76 3.71
CA VAL A 19 -31.16 19.33 3.35
C VAL A 19 -31.22 18.44 4.59
N ARG A 20 -30.61 18.86 5.71
CA ARG A 20 -30.69 18.14 6.99
C ARG A 20 -32.10 18.17 7.60
N GLN A 21 -32.89 19.22 7.34
CA GLN A 21 -34.30 19.30 7.73
C GLN A 21 -35.23 18.50 6.79
N LYS A 22 -34.83 18.28 5.53
CA LYS A 22 -35.55 17.41 4.57
C LYS A 22 -35.17 15.93 4.62
N LEU A 23 -34.08 15.55 5.28
CA LEU A 23 -33.73 14.15 5.58
C LEU A 23 -34.14 13.71 7.01
N GLY A 24 -34.59 14.64 7.85
CA GLY A 24 -35.25 14.35 9.14
C GLY A 24 -36.73 13.93 9.03
N ILE A 25 -37.25 13.84 7.80
CA ILE A 25 -38.60 13.36 7.48
C ILE A 25 -38.53 12.24 6.43
N LEU A 26 -37.51 11.37 6.51
CA LEU A 26 -37.81 9.96 6.30
C LEU A 26 -38.03 9.38 7.68
N SER A 27 -39.27 9.57 8.12
CA SER A 27 -39.96 8.69 9.04
C SER A 27 -39.32 7.31 8.96
N VAL A 28 -38.47 7.01 9.94
CA VAL A 28 -38.43 5.68 10.53
C VAL A 28 -39.86 5.48 11.02
N ARG A 29 -40.77 5.18 10.10
CA ARG A 29 -41.89 4.29 10.34
C ARG A 29 -41.18 3.00 10.69
N LEU A 30 -40.75 2.95 11.96
CA LEU A 30 -40.83 1.76 12.76
C LEU A 30 -42.13 1.12 12.29
N ILE A 31 -42.01 -0.04 11.67
CA ILE A 31 -43.12 -0.94 11.49
C ILE A 31 -43.46 -1.42 12.91
N SER A 32 -43.93 -0.48 13.74
CA SER A 32 -44.72 -0.68 14.93
C SER A 32 -46.17 -0.72 14.47
N GLY A 33 -46.43 -1.57 13.48
CA GLY A 33 -47.72 -2.17 13.30
C GLY A 33 -47.65 -3.49 14.03
N SER A 34 -47.83 -3.48 15.35
CA SER A 34 -48.20 -4.68 16.11
C SER A 34 -49.63 -5.08 15.70
N SER A 35 -49.79 -5.48 14.45
CA SER A 35 -50.95 -6.21 14.00
C SER A 35 -50.80 -7.58 14.66
N ARG A 36 -51.46 -7.79 15.80
CA ARG A 36 -51.75 -9.13 16.32
C ARG A 36 -52.69 -9.81 15.32
N ARG A 37 -52.21 -10.07 14.10
CA ARG A 37 -52.80 -11.08 13.24
C ARG A 37 -52.55 -12.37 14.00
N LYS A 38 -53.61 -13.10 14.30
CA LYS A 38 -53.57 -14.46 14.85
C LYS A 38 -52.97 -15.36 13.76
N PHE A 39 -51.67 -15.21 13.55
CA PHE A 39 -50.92 -15.93 12.56
C PHE A 39 -50.82 -17.36 13.08
N SER A 40 -51.31 -18.32 12.30
CA SER A 40 -51.08 -19.73 12.62
C SER A 40 -49.58 -19.92 12.86
N LYS A 41 -49.19 -20.62 13.93
CA LYS A 41 -47.77 -20.87 14.28
C LYS A 41 -46.98 -21.37 13.06
N HIS A 42 -47.65 -22.15 12.21
CA HIS A 42 -47.14 -22.65 10.93
C HIS A 42 -46.81 -21.52 9.95
N ASN A 43 -47.71 -20.55 9.76
CA ASN A 43 -47.48 -19.44 8.85
C ASN A 43 -46.29 -18.59 9.32
N MET A 44 -46.16 -18.34 10.63
CA MET A 44 -45.06 -17.54 11.18
C MET A 44 -43.70 -18.21 10.98
N LEU A 45 -43.65 -19.54 11.14
CA LEU A 45 -42.45 -20.35 10.89
C LEU A 45 -42.01 -20.28 9.43
N PHE A 46 -42.95 -20.30 8.48
CA PHE A 46 -42.61 -20.19 7.05
C PHE A 46 -42.04 -18.80 6.68
N TYR A 47 -42.51 -17.71 7.30
CA TYR A 47 -41.95 -16.37 7.05
C TYR A 47 -40.56 -16.18 7.63
N THR A 48 -40.26 -16.71 8.83
CA THR A 48 -38.91 -16.59 9.39
C THR A 48 -37.92 -17.46 8.64
N LEU A 49 -38.34 -18.64 8.19
CA LEU A 49 -37.52 -19.53 7.37
C LEU A 49 -37.20 -18.92 6.00
N SER A 50 -38.18 -18.31 5.32
CA SER A 50 -37.95 -17.68 4.01
C SER A 50 -37.00 -16.48 4.09
N ILE A 51 -37.10 -15.67 5.14
CA ILE A 51 -36.15 -14.57 5.39
C ILE A 51 -34.74 -15.11 5.64
N GLY A 52 -34.60 -16.17 6.44
CA GLY A 52 -33.29 -16.79 6.72
C GLY A 52 -32.63 -17.35 5.46
N ILE A 53 -33.39 -18.02 4.59
CA ILE A 53 -32.87 -18.52 3.31
C ILE A 53 -32.51 -17.36 2.38
N GLY A 54 -33.33 -16.30 2.36
CA GLY A 54 -33.07 -15.10 1.56
C GLY A 54 -31.77 -14.37 1.92
N THR A 55 -31.48 -14.21 3.22
CA THR A 55 -30.25 -13.53 3.67
C THR A 55 -28.99 -14.36 3.41
N VAL A 56 -29.07 -15.70 3.52
CA VAL A 56 -27.96 -16.59 3.15
C VAL A 56 -27.73 -16.56 1.65
N GLY A 57 -28.78 -16.64 0.83
CA GLY A 57 -28.67 -16.52 -0.63
C GLY A 57 -28.06 -15.19 -1.07
N LEU A 58 -28.46 -14.08 -0.44
CA LEU A 58 -27.91 -12.75 -0.74
C LEU A 58 -26.41 -12.66 -0.41
N SER A 59 -25.98 -13.25 0.71
CA SER A 59 -24.57 -13.27 1.13
C SER A 59 -23.69 -14.01 0.10
N PHE A 60 -24.16 -15.15 -0.41
CA PHE A 60 -23.46 -15.91 -1.45
C PHE A 60 -23.50 -15.21 -2.82
N ALA A 61 -24.57 -14.49 -3.15
CA ALA A 61 -24.68 -13.73 -4.40
C ALA A 61 -23.80 -12.46 -4.41
N PHE A 62 -23.48 -11.90 -3.24
CA PHE A 62 -22.69 -10.68 -3.14
C PHE A 62 -21.25 -10.86 -3.66
N VAL A 63 -20.64 -12.03 -3.46
CA VAL A 63 -19.27 -12.33 -3.92
C VAL A 63 -19.13 -12.23 -5.45
N PRO A 64 -19.91 -12.95 -6.28
CA PRO A 64 -19.83 -12.80 -7.73
C PRO A 64 -20.31 -11.43 -8.21
N ALA A 65 -21.30 -10.81 -7.56
CA ALA A 65 -21.73 -9.45 -7.90
C ALA A 65 -20.61 -8.43 -7.70
N TYR A 66 -19.86 -8.52 -6.60
CA TYR A 66 -18.70 -7.69 -6.33
C TYR A 66 -17.60 -7.91 -7.36
N ARG A 67 -17.34 -9.16 -7.78
CA ARG A 67 -16.37 -9.45 -8.84
C ARG A 67 -16.73 -8.80 -10.18
N ILE A 68 -17.99 -8.91 -10.60
CA ILE A 68 -18.48 -8.28 -11.84
C ILE A 68 -18.42 -6.75 -11.73
N PHE A 69 -18.75 -6.20 -10.56
CA PHE A 69 -18.61 -4.77 -10.30
C PHE A 69 -17.13 -4.34 -10.36
N CYS A 70 -16.21 -5.08 -9.75
CA CYS A 70 -14.77 -4.78 -9.82
C CYS A 70 -14.22 -4.86 -11.25
N GLU A 71 -14.69 -5.82 -12.05
CA GLU A 71 -14.29 -5.97 -13.45
C GLU A 71 -14.83 -4.82 -14.33
N LYS A 72 -16.09 -4.43 -14.14
CA LYS A 72 -16.73 -3.40 -14.97
C LYS A 72 -16.46 -1.97 -14.51
N ALA A 73 -16.37 -1.75 -13.21
CA ALA A 73 -16.23 -0.42 -12.65
C ALA A 73 -14.79 0.09 -12.74
N ALA A 74 -13.80 -0.77 -13.04
CA ALA A 74 -12.39 -0.43 -13.29
C ALA A 74 -11.71 0.48 -12.23
N TYR A 75 -12.35 0.74 -11.08
CA TYR A 75 -11.87 1.68 -10.07
C TYR A 75 -10.66 1.18 -9.28
N ALA A 76 -10.23 -0.08 -9.47
CA ALA A 76 -9.23 -0.70 -8.63
C ALA A 76 -8.20 -1.59 -9.36
N GLY A 77 -8.09 -1.54 -10.70
CA GLY A 77 -6.95 -2.10 -11.46
C GLY A 77 -6.54 -3.58 -11.20
N THR A 78 -7.35 -4.41 -10.54
CA THR A 78 -6.85 -5.62 -9.85
C THR A 78 -7.32 -6.97 -10.41
N THR A 79 -8.05 -7.04 -11.52
CA THR A 79 -8.43 -8.34 -12.12
C THR A 79 -7.52 -8.83 -13.25
N GLN A 80 -6.49 -8.08 -13.65
CA GLN A 80 -5.52 -8.50 -14.70
C GLN A 80 -4.43 -9.47 -14.19
N VAL A 81 -4.39 -9.80 -12.90
CA VAL A 81 -3.30 -10.60 -12.29
C VAL A 81 -3.17 -11.99 -12.94
N SER A 82 -4.26 -12.57 -13.45
CA SER A 82 -4.23 -13.92 -14.01
C SER A 82 -3.68 -14.02 -15.44
N LYS A 83 -3.44 -12.90 -16.14
CA LYS A 83 -2.87 -12.89 -17.51
C LYS A 83 -1.46 -12.28 -17.60
N LYS A 84 -0.95 -11.68 -16.50
CA LYS A 84 0.30 -10.91 -16.52
C LYS A 84 1.57 -11.77 -16.53
N SER A 85 1.52 -13.02 -16.09
CA SER A 85 2.70 -13.92 -16.01
C SER A 85 3.16 -14.46 -17.38
N GLU A 86 2.23 -14.83 -18.27
CA GLU A 86 2.55 -15.37 -19.60
C GLU A 86 2.85 -14.27 -20.65
N SER A 87 2.49 -13.02 -20.36
CA SER A 87 2.66 -11.87 -21.25
C SER A 87 4.04 -11.23 -21.18
N ILE A 88 4.83 -11.47 -20.13
CA ILE A 88 6.22 -10.95 -20.02
C ILE A 88 7.09 -11.48 -21.18
N SER A 89 6.89 -12.73 -21.60
CA SER A 89 7.66 -13.35 -22.69
C SER A 89 7.21 -12.93 -24.11
N LYS A 90 6.09 -12.20 -24.24
CA LYS A 90 5.52 -11.77 -25.53
C LYS A 90 5.52 -10.25 -25.72
N MET A 91 6.07 -9.47 -24.78
CA MET A 91 6.15 -8.02 -24.93
C MET A 91 7.08 -7.67 -26.10
N LYS A 92 6.53 -6.95 -27.08
CA LYS A 92 7.29 -6.35 -28.16
C LYS A 92 7.71 -4.95 -27.72
N LYS A 93 9.01 -4.68 -27.70
CA LYS A 93 9.56 -3.35 -27.42
C LYS A 93 8.92 -2.32 -28.36
N VAL A 94 8.39 -1.24 -27.80
CA VAL A 94 7.95 -0.07 -28.57
C VAL A 94 9.14 0.87 -28.64
N GLU A 95 9.84 0.87 -29.78
CA GLU A 95 11.07 1.66 -29.96
C GLU A 95 10.80 3.16 -30.07
N ASP A 96 9.57 3.56 -30.40
CA ASP A 96 9.23 4.93 -30.77
C ASP A 96 9.04 5.91 -29.59
N GLN A 97 8.99 5.42 -28.34
CA GLN A 97 8.79 6.28 -27.15
C GLN A 97 9.82 6.00 -26.06
N LEU A 98 10.43 7.08 -25.56
CA LEU A 98 11.48 7.04 -24.54
C LEU A 98 10.90 7.62 -23.24
N ILE A 99 10.85 6.81 -22.18
CA ILE A 99 10.36 7.25 -20.88
C ILE A 99 11.54 7.61 -19.98
N ARG A 100 11.52 8.82 -19.43
CA ARG A 100 12.50 9.28 -18.45
C ARG A 100 12.07 8.82 -17.06
N VAL A 101 12.85 7.93 -16.47
CA VAL A 101 12.68 7.49 -15.08
C VAL A 101 13.61 8.33 -14.19
N VAL A 102 13.05 9.09 -13.27
CA VAL A 102 13.79 9.88 -12.28
C VAL A 102 13.82 9.12 -10.96
N PHE A 103 15.01 8.99 -10.39
CA PHE A 103 15.21 8.30 -9.12
C PHE A 103 15.42 9.31 -8.00
N ASP A 104 14.62 9.15 -6.95
CA ASP A 104 14.62 10.02 -5.79
C ASP A 104 14.78 9.19 -4.51
N SER A 105 15.46 9.75 -3.52
CA SER A 105 15.79 9.08 -2.26
C SER A 105 15.58 10.04 -1.10
N ASN A 106 14.82 9.59 -0.10
CA ASN A 106 14.51 10.34 1.10
C ASN A 106 14.89 9.52 2.34
N VAL A 107 15.47 10.20 3.33
CA VAL A 107 15.77 9.64 4.65
C VAL A 107 15.28 10.63 5.70
N PRO A 108 14.49 10.21 6.69
CA PRO A 108 14.06 11.07 7.77
C PRO A 108 15.25 11.43 8.66
N PRO A 109 15.26 12.63 9.28
CA PRO A 109 16.36 13.07 10.15
C PRO A 109 16.62 12.16 11.36
N SER A 110 15.66 11.31 11.74
CA SER A 110 15.83 10.32 12.80
C SER A 110 16.88 9.27 12.45
N MET A 111 17.09 9.00 11.17
CA MET A 111 17.93 7.93 10.68
C MET A 111 19.29 8.45 10.23
N GLN A 112 20.36 7.95 10.86
CA GLN A 112 21.73 8.48 10.72
C GLN A 112 22.56 7.75 9.64
N TRP A 113 21.91 7.30 8.58
CA TRP A 113 22.57 6.72 7.42
C TRP A 113 22.36 7.58 6.17
N GLU A 114 23.20 7.39 5.16
CA GLU A 114 23.06 8.07 3.88
C GLU A 114 22.44 7.10 2.87
N PHE A 115 21.43 7.56 2.14
CA PHE A 115 20.81 6.79 1.07
C PHE A 115 20.64 7.68 -0.15
N LYS A 116 21.20 7.27 -1.29
CA LYS A 116 21.17 8.04 -2.53
C LYS A 116 21.09 7.12 -3.75
N PRO A 117 20.44 7.55 -4.85
CA PRO A 117 20.53 6.83 -6.10
C PRO A 117 21.93 7.00 -6.70
N GLN A 118 22.47 5.95 -7.32
CA GLN A 118 23.70 6.05 -8.12
C GLN A 118 23.47 6.86 -9.40
N GLN A 119 22.27 6.79 -9.96
CA GLN A 119 21.85 7.46 -11.18
C GLN A 119 20.60 8.28 -10.89
N ARG A 120 20.60 9.58 -11.19
CA ARG A 120 19.42 10.45 -10.95
C ARG A 120 18.30 10.24 -11.97
N GLU A 121 18.68 9.91 -13.21
CA GLU A 121 17.73 9.66 -14.28
C GLU A 121 18.23 8.55 -15.20
N MET A 122 17.28 7.83 -15.79
CA MET A 122 17.53 6.81 -16.81
C MET A 122 16.43 6.87 -17.85
N TYR A 123 16.78 6.57 -19.10
CA TYR A 123 15.84 6.50 -20.20
C TYR A 123 15.59 5.05 -20.57
N VAL A 124 14.32 4.65 -20.56
CA VAL A 124 13.90 3.26 -20.80
C VAL A 124 12.76 3.24 -21.80
N HIS A 125 12.80 2.27 -22.71
CA HIS A 125 11.69 2.04 -23.64
C HIS A 125 10.60 1.18 -22.97
N PRO A 126 9.31 1.45 -23.24
CA PRO A 126 8.24 0.54 -22.84
C PRO A 126 8.45 -0.87 -23.40
N GLY A 127 8.32 -1.88 -22.54
CA GLY A 127 8.62 -3.29 -22.82
C GLY A 127 10.09 -3.70 -22.60
N GLU A 128 10.97 -2.77 -22.27
CA GLU A 128 12.36 -3.06 -21.90
C GLU A 128 12.50 -3.19 -20.37
N THR A 129 13.33 -4.15 -19.94
CA THR A 129 13.70 -4.31 -18.54
C THR A 129 14.92 -3.44 -18.21
N ALA A 130 14.91 -2.80 -17.05
CA ALA A 130 15.98 -1.92 -16.61
C ALA A 130 16.39 -2.21 -15.17
N LEU A 131 17.67 -1.98 -14.89
CA LEU A 131 18.28 -2.16 -13.57
C LEU A 131 18.88 -0.83 -13.12
N ALA A 132 18.44 -0.34 -11.95
CA ALA A 132 18.99 0.83 -11.30
C ALA A 132 19.59 0.46 -9.95
N PHE A 133 20.60 1.20 -9.49
CA PHE A 133 21.25 0.98 -8.21
C PHE A 133 21.07 2.17 -7.27
N TYR A 134 20.83 1.88 -6.00
CA TYR A 134 20.92 2.83 -4.91
C TYR A 134 22.07 2.44 -3.99
N GLU A 135 22.74 3.43 -3.40
CA GLU A 135 23.77 3.20 -2.38
C GLU A 135 23.22 3.60 -1.02
N ALA A 136 23.38 2.70 -0.06
CA ALA A 136 23.13 2.93 1.35
C ALA A 136 24.46 2.86 2.11
N TYR A 137 24.71 3.84 2.98
CA TYR A 137 25.93 3.94 3.79
C TYR A 137 25.61 4.22 5.24
N ASN A 138 26.06 3.34 6.15
CA ASN A 138 25.95 3.57 7.57
C ASN A 138 27.22 4.28 8.10
N GLY A 139 27.12 5.59 8.33
CA GLY A 139 28.20 6.39 8.88
C GLY A 139 28.40 6.24 10.40
N THR A 140 27.53 5.51 11.10
CA THR A 140 27.58 5.36 12.56
C THR A 140 28.47 4.19 13.01
N ASP A 141 28.62 4.05 14.32
CA ASP A 141 29.39 2.98 14.96
C ASP A 141 28.48 1.85 15.50
N ARG A 142 27.17 1.90 15.21
CA ARG A 142 26.18 0.85 15.55
C ARG A 142 25.52 0.31 14.28
N PRO A 143 25.10 -0.97 14.25
CA PRO A 143 24.31 -1.45 13.13
C PRO A 143 22.93 -0.78 13.13
N ILE A 144 22.41 -0.47 11.94
CA ILE A 144 21.11 0.16 11.74
C ILE A 144 20.23 -0.79 10.94
N ILE A 145 18.98 -0.97 11.38
CA ILE A 145 17.98 -1.75 10.66
C ILE A 145 16.96 -0.79 10.04
N GLY A 146 16.89 -0.79 8.71
CA GLY A 146 15.96 0.04 7.96
C GLY A 146 14.96 -0.78 7.17
N ILE A 147 13.76 -0.24 7.03
CA ILE A 147 12.76 -0.70 6.07
C ILE A 147 12.48 0.42 5.07
N SER A 148 12.36 0.09 3.80
CA SER A 148 12.02 1.07 2.77
C SER A 148 10.56 0.96 2.33
N SER A 149 9.99 2.11 2.03
CA SER A 149 8.76 2.25 1.27
C SER A 149 9.04 3.05 0.00
N TYR A 150 8.18 2.90 -1.01
CA TYR A 150 8.35 3.61 -2.26
C TYR A 150 7.05 4.31 -2.67
N ASN A 151 7.20 5.33 -3.49
CA ASN A 151 6.10 6.01 -4.16
C ASN A 151 6.44 6.22 -5.65
N LEU A 152 5.41 6.24 -6.49
CA LEU A 152 5.55 6.49 -7.92
C LEU A 152 4.67 7.67 -8.35
N TYR A 153 5.24 8.57 -9.14
CA TYR A 153 4.54 9.74 -9.66
C TYR A 153 4.79 9.88 -11.17
N PRO A 154 3.77 10.21 -11.98
CA PRO A 154 2.35 10.35 -11.64
C PRO A 154 1.69 9.00 -11.29
N PHE A 155 0.59 9.02 -10.53
CA PHE A 155 -0.06 7.80 -10.05
C PHE A 155 -0.59 6.92 -11.18
N GLN A 156 -1.01 7.53 -12.29
CA GLN A 156 -1.48 6.84 -13.51
C GLN A 156 -0.38 5.96 -14.11
N ALA A 157 0.88 6.40 -14.04
CA ALA A 157 2.01 5.61 -14.51
C ALA A 157 2.29 4.38 -13.63
N ALA A 158 1.82 4.37 -12.38
CA ALA A 158 2.06 3.29 -11.43
C ALA A 158 1.38 1.97 -11.83
N PHE A 159 0.30 2.02 -12.63
CA PHE A 159 -0.37 0.81 -13.11
C PHE A 159 0.47 0.01 -14.12
N TYR A 160 1.31 0.71 -14.88
CA TYR A 160 2.15 0.13 -15.93
C TYR A 160 3.59 -0.14 -15.44
N PHE A 161 4.02 0.51 -14.37
CA PHE A 161 5.33 0.31 -13.78
C PHE A 161 5.34 -0.94 -12.90
N THR A 162 6.12 -1.95 -13.28
CA THR A 162 6.19 -3.21 -12.54
C THR A 162 7.61 -3.44 -12.00
N LYS A 163 7.72 -3.49 -10.68
CA LYS A 163 8.97 -3.87 -9.98
C LYS A 163 9.06 -5.39 -9.92
N ILE A 164 10.12 -5.95 -10.46
CA ILE A 164 10.37 -7.40 -10.45
C ILE A 164 11.11 -7.79 -9.16
N GLN A 165 12.10 -6.99 -8.74
CA GLN A 165 12.85 -7.21 -7.50
C GLN A 165 13.00 -5.88 -6.77
N CYS A 166 12.68 -5.88 -5.48
CA CYS A 166 12.84 -4.71 -4.62
C CYS A 166 13.28 -5.10 -3.21
N PHE A 167 14.22 -4.35 -2.65
CA PHE A 167 14.51 -4.28 -1.20
C PHE A 167 13.37 -3.63 -0.38
N CYS A 168 12.27 -3.26 -1.04
CA CYS A 168 11.06 -2.74 -0.46
C CYS A 168 10.51 -3.79 0.51
N PHE A 169 10.17 -3.38 1.73
CA PHE A 169 9.52 -4.23 2.73
C PHE A 169 10.38 -5.35 3.34
N GLU A 170 11.67 -5.43 3.01
CA GLU A 170 12.62 -6.29 3.72
C GLU A 170 13.45 -5.45 4.70
N GLU A 171 13.67 -5.98 5.90
CA GLU A 171 14.58 -5.37 6.88
C GLU A 171 16.02 -5.43 6.33
N GLN A 172 16.58 -4.27 6.00
CA GLN A 172 17.98 -4.11 5.60
C GLN A 172 18.81 -3.79 6.83
N ILE A 173 19.84 -4.60 7.07
CA ILE A 173 20.78 -4.42 8.18
C ILE A 173 22.08 -3.90 7.59
N LEU A 174 22.51 -2.71 8.00
CA LEU A 174 23.82 -2.16 7.64
C LEU A 174 24.72 -2.08 8.88
N TYR A 175 25.87 -2.75 8.81
CA TYR A 175 26.90 -2.71 9.83
C TYR A 175 27.61 -1.34 9.87
N PRO A 176 28.32 -1.03 10.97
CA PRO A 176 29.12 0.19 11.08
C PRO A 176 30.08 0.36 9.90
N LYS A 177 30.06 1.57 9.31
CA LYS A 177 30.89 1.95 8.14
C LYS A 177 30.67 1.10 6.88
N GLU A 178 29.61 0.32 6.83
CA GLU A 178 29.28 -0.51 5.67
C GLU A 178 28.61 0.32 4.57
N ARG A 179 28.98 0.02 3.31
CA ARG A 179 28.32 0.51 2.10
C ARG A 179 27.76 -0.66 1.33
N VAL A 180 26.48 -0.58 0.96
CA VAL A 180 25.79 -1.62 0.21
C VAL A 180 25.09 -1.00 -1.00
N ASP A 181 25.25 -1.64 -2.15
CA ASP A 181 24.50 -1.33 -3.36
C ASP A 181 23.21 -2.16 -3.40
N LEU A 182 22.08 -1.46 -3.47
CA LEU A 182 20.74 -2.01 -3.48
C LEU A 182 20.18 -1.96 -4.91
N PRO A 183 20.11 -3.09 -5.62
CA PRO A 183 19.57 -3.14 -6.97
C PRO A 183 18.04 -3.02 -6.98
N VAL A 184 17.51 -2.32 -7.97
CA VAL A 184 16.07 -2.26 -8.29
C VAL A 184 15.88 -2.68 -9.73
N PHE A 185 15.24 -3.82 -9.92
CA PHE A 185 14.93 -4.35 -11.24
C PHE A 185 13.46 -4.13 -11.58
N PHE A 186 13.19 -3.47 -12.70
CA PHE A 186 11.85 -3.07 -13.10
C PHE A 186 11.67 -3.08 -14.62
N TYR A 187 10.42 -2.99 -15.06
CA TYR A 187 10.07 -2.72 -16.45
C TYR A 187 8.82 -1.85 -16.52
N ILE A 188 8.63 -1.20 -17.67
CA ILE A 188 7.43 -0.42 -17.98
C ILE A 188 6.62 -1.22 -19.01
N ASP A 189 5.35 -1.47 -18.73
CA ASP A 189 4.47 -2.20 -19.65
C ASP A 189 4.31 -1.43 -20.99
N PRO A 190 4.41 -2.08 -22.16
CA PRO A 190 4.19 -1.44 -23.45
C PRO A 190 2.78 -0.82 -23.61
N GLU A 191 1.79 -1.25 -22.83
CA GLU A 191 0.46 -0.63 -22.81
C GLU A 191 0.48 0.84 -22.35
N TYR A 192 1.56 1.29 -21.71
CA TYR A 192 1.77 2.70 -21.32
C TYR A 192 1.55 3.68 -22.48
N VAL A 193 1.98 3.29 -23.69
CA VAL A 193 1.90 4.13 -24.90
C VAL A 193 0.46 4.26 -25.41
N ASN A 194 -0.39 3.28 -25.09
CA ASN A 194 -1.76 3.23 -25.60
C ASN A 194 -2.76 3.96 -24.69
N ASP A 195 -2.33 4.44 -23.50
CA ASP A 195 -3.21 5.13 -22.56
C ASP A 195 -3.32 6.63 -22.89
N PRO A 196 -4.52 7.14 -23.25
CA PRO A 196 -4.72 8.56 -23.55
C PRO A 196 -4.37 9.50 -22.39
N GLN A 197 -4.41 9.05 -21.14
CA GLN A 197 -4.04 9.88 -19.99
C GLN A 197 -2.53 10.08 -19.85
N LEU A 198 -1.73 9.19 -20.47
CA LEU A 198 -0.28 9.17 -20.35
C LEU A 198 0.45 9.65 -21.62
N GLU A 199 -0.29 9.98 -22.69
CA GLU A 199 0.26 10.43 -23.98
C GLU A 199 1.29 11.57 -23.85
N ASN A 200 1.09 12.49 -22.90
CA ASN A 200 1.99 13.62 -22.64
C ASN A 200 2.91 13.44 -21.42
N MET A 201 2.85 12.28 -20.77
CA MET A 201 3.61 12.00 -19.54
C MET A 201 4.79 11.09 -19.88
N ASN A 202 5.90 11.66 -20.32
CA ASN A 202 7.12 10.89 -20.60
C ASN A 202 8.09 10.82 -19.41
N THR A 203 7.62 11.17 -18.21
CA THR A 203 8.46 11.20 -17.01
C THR A 203 7.77 10.49 -15.86
N VAL A 204 8.48 9.52 -15.29
CA VAL A 204 8.06 8.76 -14.12
C VAL A 204 9.10 8.97 -13.03
N MET A 205 8.66 9.38 -11.85
CA MET A 205 9.51 9.53 -10.68
C MET A 205 9.30 8.34 -9.75
N LEU A 206 10.39 7.65 -9.45
CA LEU A 206 10.46 6.59 -8.46
C LEU A 206 11.17 7.13 -7.22
N SER A 207 10.40 7.40 -6.18
CA SER A 207 10.92 7.90 -4.90
C SER A 207 10.93 6.79 -3.87
N TYR A 208 12.06 6.59 -3.21
CA TYR A 208 12.21 5.69 -2.06
C TYR A 208 12.40 6.48 -0.79
N THR A 209 11.74 6.05 0.27
CA THR A 209 11.95 6.56 1.62
C THR A 209 12.31 5.43 2.55
N PHE A 210 13.42 5.58 3.26
CA PHE A 210 13.83 4.63 4.28
C PHE A 210 13.41 5.06 5.67
N TYR A 211 13.07 4.11 6.52
CA TYR A 211 12.68 4.32 7.91
C TYR A 211 13.45 3.39 8.82
N GLU A 212 13.90 3.89 9.97
CA GLU A 212 14.53 3.05 11.02
C GLU A 212 13.45 2.20 11.68
N SER A 213 13.66 0.89 11.75
CA SER A 213 12.67 -0.03 12.32
C SER A 213 12.88 -0.27 13.82
N LYS A 214 14.13 -0.18 14.31
CA LYS A 214 14.52 -0.49 15.70
C LYS A 214 15.76 0.32 16.09
N ASP A 215 15.68 1.03 17.21
CA ASP A 215 16.72 2.01 17.59
C ASP A 215 17.88 1.39 18.41
N ASP A 216 17.77 0.16 18.93
CA ASP A 216 18.74 -0.37 19.90
C ASP A 216 19.06 -1.87 19.74
N LEU A 217 19.54 -2.29 18.56
CA LEU A 217 20.04 -3.65 18.38
C LEU A 217 21.56 -3.66 18.26
N VAL A 218 22.22 -4.29 19.24
CA VAL A 218 23.62 -4.70 19.11
C VAL A 218 23.64 -6.03 18.38
N LEU A 219 23.89 -6.00 17.08
CA LEU A 219 24.04 -7.22 16.29
C LEU A 219 25.48 -7.72 16.40
N PRO A 220 25.71 -9.03 16.59
CA PRO A 220 27.04 -9.62 16.50
C PRO A 220 27.66 -9.31 15.13
N ASN A 221 28.89 -8.82 15.14
CA ASN A 221 29.63 -8.55 13.92
C ASN A 221 30.09 -9.90 13.30
N PRO A 222 29.75 -10.21 12.04
CA PRO A 222 30.14 -11.47 11.40
C PRO A 222 31.66 -11.61 11.19
N PHE A 223 32.41 -10.53 11.36
CA PHE A 223 33.87 -10.49 11.26
C PHE A 223 34.60 -10.58 12.61
N GLU A 224 33.89 -10.59 13.74
CA GLU A 224 34.50 -10.84 15.06
C GLU A 224 34.67 -12.34 15.32
N PRO A 225 35.82 -12.79 15.85
CA PRO A 225 35.98 -14.15 16.33
C PRO A 225 34.95 -14.45 17.43
N LYS A 226 34.39 -15.67 17.42
CA LYS A 226 33.42 -16.12 18.42
C LYS A 226 34.12 -16.49 19.73
N ASP A 227 34.48 -15.49 20.52
CA ASP A 227 35.06 -15.69 21.85
C ASP A 227 34.39 -14.81 22.91
N ASN A 228 33.13 -15.15 23.29
CA ASN A 228 32.72 -15.39 24.70
C ASN A 228 31.20 -15.37 24.91
N LYS A 229 30.77 -15.99 26.02
CA LYS A 229 29.41 -16.12 26.61
C LYS A 229 28.51 -14.86 26.65
N LEU A 230 28.99 -13.68 26.23
CA LEU A 230 28.23 -12.44 26.20
C LEU A 230 27.17 -12.45 25.08
N ASP A 231 27.47 -13.11 23.96
CA ASP A 231 26.62 -13.15 22.77
C ASP A 231 25.33 -13.94 23.01
N GLU A 232 25.42 -15.11 23.65
CA GLU A 232 24.25 -15.91 24.03
C GLU A 232 23.34 -15.14 25.01
N SER A 233 23.91 -14.39 25.94
CA SER A 233 23.12 -13.63 26.93
C SER A 233 22.38 -12.44 26.34
N ASN A 234 22.93 -11.83 25.28
CA ASN A 234 22.31 -10.71 24.55
C ASN A 234 21.26 -11.22 23.55
N VAL A 235 21.53 -12.35 22.88
CA VAL A 235 20.57 -13.03 22.00
C VAL A 235 19.37 -13.55 22.79
N GLU A 236 19.57 -14.18 23.95
CA GLU A 236 18.48 -14.60 24.83
C GLU A 236 17.65 -13.42 25.35
N ARG A 237 18.30 -12.28 25.67
CA ARG A 237 17.58 -11.05 26.05
C ARG A 237 16.77 -10.47 24.88
N GLY A 238 17.32 -10.42 23.67
CA GLY A 238 16.61 -9.97 22.47
C GLY A 238 15.40 -10.84 22.12
N ILE A 239 15.54 -12.17 22.22
CA ILE A 239 14.44 -13.13 22.03
C ILE A 239 13.38 -12.96 23.13
N ARG A 240 13.79 -12.71 24.38
CA ARG A 240 12.87 -12.47 25.49
C ARG A 240 12.07 -11.19 25.32
N ILE A 241 12.68 -10.10 24.85
CA ILE A 241 12.01 -8.82 24.57
C ILE A 241 10.98 -9.00 23.45
N GLN A 242 11.34 -9.63 22.33
CA GLN A 242 10.39 -9.90 21.23
C GLN A 242 9.17 -10.73 21.68
N LYS A 243 9.38 -11.68 22.59
CA LYS A 243 8.29 -12.52 23.12
C LYS A 243 7.36 -11.75 24.06
N ILE A 244 7.89 -10.77 24.79
CA ILE A 244 7.09 -9.88 25.66
C ILE A 244 6.27 -8.91 24.81
N ASP A 245 6.86 -8.33 23.75
CA ASP A 245 6.16 -7.38 22.88
C ASP A 245 5.07 -8.07 22.03
N ALA A 246 5.29 -9.31 21.58
CA ALA A 246 4.27 -10.11 20.91
C ALA A 246 3.10 -10.47 21.85
N GLY A 247 3.38 -10.85 23.10
CA GLY A 247 2.35 -11.16 24.10
C GLY A 247 1.51 -9.94 24.51
N ASN A 248 2.11 -8.75 24.49
CA ASN A 248 1.42 -7.49 24.81
C ASN A 248 0.56 -6.96 23.64
N LEU A 249 0.83 -7.40 22.41
CA LEU A 249 0.00 -7.12 21.24
C LEU A 249 -1.25 -8.01 21.17
N GLU A 250 -1.16 -9.28 21.57
CA GLU A 250 -2.32 -10.20 21.59
C GLU A 250 -3.37 -9.79 22.64
N ASP A 251 -2.97 -9.24 23.79
CA ASP A 251 -3.90 -8.82 24.85
C ASP A 251 -4.72 -7.56 24.47
N LYS A 252 -4.16 -6.68 23.64
CA LYS A 252 -4.87 -5.47 23.15
C LYS A 252 -5.90 -5.73 22.07
N THR A 253 -5.92 -6.93 21.47
CA THR A 253 -6.86 -7.28 20.39
C THR A 253 -8.11 -7.99 20.93
N LYS A 254 -8.17 -8.27 22.24
CA LYS A 254 -9.26 -9.03 22.88
C LYS A 254 -10.14 -8.21 23.84
N LYS A 255 -10.06 -6.88 23.78
CA LYS A 255 -10.87 -5.97 24.60
C LYS A 255 -11.77 -5.08 23.74
#